data_AF-B0E922-F1
#
_entry.id   AF-B0E922-F1
#
_cell.length_a   1.000
_cell.length_b   1.000
_cell.length_c   1.000
_cell.angle_alpha   90.00
_cell.angle_beta   90.00
_cell.angle_gamma   90.00
#
_symmetry.space_group_name_H-M   'P 1'
#
loop_
_entity.id
_entity.type
_entity.pdbx_description
1 polymer ?
#
loop_
_entity_poly.entity_id
_entity_poly.type
_entity_poly.pdbx_seq_one_letter_code
_entity_poly.pdbx_strand_id
1 'polypeptide(L)'
;MIEKIMEEHELRICDLETKLEMVLTKNKTIQEISKVIHGSEEDIHEELRRIKEENERTSKELKDHEIEIDNNALDIEVQGYLIEKIMKKMDNNTTNKEIVKEMIQEEFKKKYLQKRKDEIEKNSDGNKFGGYVNAKIDKFDDYINDSKSFLFSIESKGRIQGMNKFDIKQPQYAFYVGKQSDDYLFEFGVGDIRVYKENNKTKSSCIQYSFEYKGIEDALCGKQLPEHFTPQRIIVIEMK
;
A
#
# COMPACT_ATOMS: atom_id res chain seq x y z
N MET A 1 2.59 -59.21 -42.27
CA MET A 1 1.74 -58.03 -41.97
C MET A 1 1.27 -58.04 -40.52
N ILE A 2 0.72 -59.16 -40.03
CA ILE A 2 0.26 -59.28 -38.62
C ILE A 2 1.41 -59.14 -37.62
N GLU A 3 2.54 -59.81 -37.84
CA GLU A 3 3.71 -59.74 -36.93
C GLU A 3 4.23 -58.31 -36.72
N LYS A 4 4.36 -57.53 -37.80
CA LYS A 4 4.80 -56.13 -37.72
C LYS A 4 3.84 -55.24 -36.92
N ILE A 5 2.54 -55.53 -36.99
CA ILE A 5 1.52 -54.82 -36.19
C ILE A 5 1.66 -55.22 -34.71
N MET A 6 1.90 -56.51 -34.43
CA MET A 6 2.13 -56.98 -33.06
C MET A 6 3.37 -56.34 -32.44
N GLU A 7 4.50 -56.32 -33.16
CA GLU A 7 5.74 -55.67 -32.69
C GLU A 7 5.54 -54.18 -32.39
N GLU A 8 4.80 -53.46 -33.26
CA GLU A 8 4.50 -52.04 -33.01
C GLU A 8 3.61 -51.84 -31.77
N HIS A 9 2.65 -52.75 -31.56
CA HIS A 9 1.80 -52.72 -30.37
C HIS A 9 2.58 -53.05 -29.09
N GLU A 10 3.49 -54.02 -29.13
CA GLU A 10 4.37 -54.37 -27.99
C GLU A 10 5.28 -53.20 -27.61
N LEU A 11 5.89 -52.53 -28.59
CA LEU A 11 6.70 -51.32 -28.34
C LEU A 11 5.88 -50.19 -27.72
N ARG A 12 4.64 -49.98 -28.18
CA ARG A 12 3.74 -48.98 -27.59
C ARG A 12 3.33 -49.32 -26.17
N ILE A 13 3.08 -50.60 -25.88
CA ILE A 13 2.75 -51.06 -24.52
C ILE A 13 3.95 -50.79 -23.59
N CYS A 14 5.17 -51.13 -24.01
CA CYS A 14 6.38 -50.91 -23.21
C CYS A 14 6.65 -49.41 -22.94
N ASP A 15 6.45 -48.53 -23.93
CA ASP A 15 6.55 -47.07 -23.74
C ASP A 15 5.48 -46.54 -22.76
N LEU A 16 4.25 -47.04 -22.85
CA LEU A 16 3.17 -46.67 -21.93
C LEU A 16 3.42 -47.15 -20.50
N GLU A 17 3.95 -48.36 -20.31
CA GLU A 17 4.35 -48.89 -19.00
C GLU A 17 5.45 -48.03 -18.36
N THR A 18 6.48 -47.68 -19.14
CA THR A 18 7.56 -46.79 -18.68
C THR A 18 7.03 -45.42 -18.25
N LYS A 19 6.14 -44.83 -19.04
CA LYS A 19 5.50 -43.55 -18.71
C LYS A 19 4.64 -43.65 -17.46
N LEU A 20 3.92 -44.76 -17.28
CA LEU A 20 3.09 -45.00 -16.09
C LEU A 20 3.96 -45.11 -14.83
N GLU A 21 5.07 -45.86 -14.87
CA GLU A 21 6.01 -45.94 -13.75
C GLU A 21 6.58 -44.57 -13.39
N MET A 22 6.99 -43.77 -14.38
CA MET A 22 7.47 -42.41 -14.15
C MET A 22 6.42 -41.52 -13.47
N VAL A 23 5.14 -41.64 -13.86
CA VAL A 23 4.04 -40.89 -13.23
C VAL A 23 3.82 -41.35 -11.80
N LEU A 24 3.87 -42.65 -11.52
CA LEU A 24 3.72 -43.19 -10.17
C LEU A 24 4.86 -42.74 -9.25
N THR A 25 6.11 -42.75 -9.72
CA THR A 25 7.25 -42.25 -8.95
C THR A 25 7.08 -40.76 -8.64
N LYS A 26 6.71 -39.94 -9.62
CA LYS A 26 6.44 -38.51 -9.41
C LYS A 26 5.36 -38.27 -8.37
N ASN A 27 4.28 -39.05 -8.42
CA ASN A 27 3.17 -38.92 -7.47
C ASN A 27 3.63 -39.24 -6.03
N LYS A 28 4.45 -40.28 -5.86
CA LYS A 28 5.04 -40.62 -4.55
C LYS A 28 5.93 -39.50 -4.02
N THR A 29 6.78 -38.92 -4.86
CA THR A 29 7.62 -37.78 -4.48
C THR A 29 6.79 -36.56 -4.07
N ILE A 30 5.70 -36.26 -4.80
CA ILE A 30 4.78 -35.16 -4.45
C ILE A 30 4.14 -35.39 -3.07
N GLN A 31 3.73 -36.63 -2.77
CA GLN A 31 3.15 -36.96 -1.46
C GLN A 31 4.16 -36.79 -0.31
N GLU A 32 5.42 -37.15 -0.52
CA GLU A 32 6.49 -36.96 0.47
C GLU A 32 6.78 -35.47 0.69
N ILE A 33 6.87 -34.68 -0.39
CA ILE A 33 7.03 -33.22 -0.30
C ILE A 33 5.87 -32.59 0.46
N SER A 34 4.63 -33.00 0.17
CA SER A 34 3.44 -32.47 0.84
C SER A 34 3.47 -32.72 2.35
N LYS A 35 4.01 -33.86 2.81
CA LYS A 35 4.15 -34.15 4.25
C LYS A 35 5.19 -33.24 4.91
N VAL A 36 6.31 -33.00 4.23
CA VAL A 36 7.38 -32.10 4.75
C VAL A 36 6.88 -30.66 4.85
N ILE A 37 6.14 -30.19 3.84
CA ILE A 37 5.54 -28.85 3.85
C ILE A 37 4.58 -28.72 5.02
N HIS A 38 3.68 -29.68 5.20
CA HIS A 38 2.69 -29.62 6.27
C HIS A 38 3.33 -29.59 7.67
N GLY A 39 4.35 -30.42 7.92
CA GLY A 39 5.09 -30.36 9.19
C GLY A 39 5.79 -29.02 9.41
N SER A 40 6.33 -28.42 8.34
CA SER A 40 6.96 -27.10 8.42
C SER A 40 5.94 -25.98 8.71
N GLU A 41 4.72 -26.08 8.20
CA GLU A 41 3.62 -25.14 8.49
C GLU A 41 3.21 -25.18 9.96
N GLU A 42 3.11 -26.37 10.55
CA GLU A 42 2.81 -26.55 11.97
C GLU A 42 3.89 -25.92 12.86
N ASP A 43 5.17 -26.17 12.54
CA ASP A 43 6.31 -25.58 13.27
C ASP A 43 6.32 -24.05 13.17
N ILE A 44 6.02 -23.48 11.99
CA ILE A 44 5.93 -22.03 11.78
C ILE A 44 4.78 -21.44 12.61
N HIS A 45 3.61 -22.08 12.61
CA HIS A 45 2.47 -21.62 13.38
C HIS A 45 2.75 -21.61 14.89
N GLU A 46 3.43 -22.63 15.39
CA GLU A 46 3.82 -22.71 16.80
C GLU A 46 4.83 -21.61 17.18
N GLU A 47 5.82 -21.33 16.34
CA GLU A 47 6.80 -20.27 16.63
C GLU A 47 6.14 -18.87 16.56
N LEU A 48 5.24 -18.63 15.60
CA LEU A 48 4.47 -17.38 15.52
C LEU A 48 3.62 -17.15 16.77
N ARG A 49 3.03 -18.22 17.31
CA ARG A 49 2.28 -18.17 18.58
C ARG A 49 3.19 -17.73 19.73
N ARG A 50 4.38 -18.31 19.85
CA ARG A 50 5.36 -17.95 20.89
C ARG A 50 5.82 -16.50 20.78
N ILE A 51 6.12 -16.03 19.57
CA ILE A 51 6.54 -14.64 19.33
C ILE A 51 5.44 -13.67 19.75
N LYS A 52 4.18 -13.99 19.42
CA LYS A 52 3.04 -13.16 19.82
C LYS A 52 2.91 -13.08 21.34
N GLU A 53 3.03 -14.20 22.03
CA GLU A 53 2.99 -14.27 23.49
C GLU A 53 4.17 -13.47 24.12
N GLU A 54 5.36 -13.55 23.54
CA GLU A 54 6.54 -12.78 23.99
C GLU A 54 6.34 -11.27 23.78
N ASN A 55 5.85 -10.86 22.60
CA ASN A 55 5.55 -9.45 22.30
C ASN A 55 4.48 -8.88 23.22
N GLU A 56 3.42 -9.65 23.52
CA GLU A 56 2.39 -9.23 24.47
C GLU A 56 2.96 -9.04 25.88
N ARG A 57 3.89 -9.93 26.31
CA ARG A 57 4.60 -9.79 27.59
C ARG A 57 5.46 -8.52 27.61
N THR A 58 6.31 -8.31 26.61
CA THR A 58 7.18 -7.12 26.54
C THR A 58 6.38 -5.83 26.45
N SER A 59 5.29 -5.81 25.67
CA SER A 59 4.39 -4.67 25.59
C SER A 59 3.78 -4.33 26.96
N LYS A 60 3.42 -5.34 27.75
CA LYS A 60 2.91 -5.15 29.11
C LYS A 60 3.98 -4.58 30.04
N GLU A 61 5.20 -5.14 30.01
CA GLU A 61 6.32 -4.64 30.81
C GLU A 61 6.65 -3.18 30.48
N LEU A 62 6.61 -2.78 29.21
CA LEU A 62 6.87 -1.40 28.80
C LEU A 62 5.78 -0.43 29.25
N LYS A 63 4.51 -0.85 29.24
CA LYS A 63 3.39 -0.06 29.81
C LYS A 63 3.54 0.15 31.31
N ASP A 64 4.03 -0.85 32.03
CA ASP A 64 4.30 -0.73 33.47
C ASP A 64 5.41 0.31 33.77
N HIS A 65 6.20 0.70 32.76
CA HIS A 65 7.24 1.73 32.83
C HIS A 65 6.83 3.06 32.15
N GLU A 66 5.54 3.27 31.84
CA GLU A 66 5.01 4.48 31.18
C GLU A 66 5.62 4.79 29.80
N ILE A 67 6.15 3.77 29.10
CA ILE A 67 6.68 3.92 27.74
C ILE A 67 5.56 3.60 26.73
N GLU A 68 4.97 4.64 26.11
CA GLU A 68 4.03 4.47 25.00
C GLU A 68 4.78 4.24 23.68
N ILE A 69 4.65 3.03 23.11
CA ILE A 69 5.10 2.73 21.76
C ILE A 69 3.91 2.83 20.81
N ASP A 70 4.06 3.67 19.78
CA ASP A 70 3.09 3.82 18.70
C ASP A 70 3.02 2.51 17.88
N ASN A 71 1.83 1.90 17.82
CA ASN A 71 1.59 0.52 17.35
C ASN A 71 1.97 0.25 15.87
N ASN A 72 2.37 1.28 15.12
CA ASN A 72 2.69 1.19 13.69
C ASN A 72 4.19 1.07 13.38
N ALA A 73 5.08 1.21 14.36
CA ALA A 73 6.54 1.20 14.14
C ALA A 73 7.22 -0.16 14.43
N LEU A 74 6.46 -1.17 14.89
CA LEU A 74 7.04 -2.44 15.33
C LEU A 74 7.47 -3.40 14.20
N ASP A 75 7.30 -3.03 12.92
CA ASP A 75 7.16 -4.05 11.87
C ASP A 75 8.39 -4.29 10.98
N ILE A 76 9.53 -3.61 11.18
CA ILE A 76 10.72 -3.85 10.33
C ILE A 76 11.90 -4.42 11.12
N GLU A 77 12.25 -3.85 12.28
CA GLU A 77 13.35 -4.38 13.10
C GLU A 77 13.02 -5.73 13.73
N VAL A 78 11.78 -5.91 14.20
CA VAL A 78 11.31 -7.20 14.74
C VAL A 78 11.24 -8.26 13.65
N GLN A 79 10.76 -7.90 12.45
CA GLN A 79 10.78 -8.80 11.28
C GLN A 79 12.21 -9.13 10.84
N GLY A 80 13.13 -8.15 10.85
CA GLY A 80 14.54 -8.34 10.54
C GLY A 80 15.22 -9.29 11.53
N TYR A 81 14.97 -9.11 12.83
CA TYR A 81 15.47 -9.99 13.89
C TYR A 81 14.95 -11.43 13.75
N LEU A 82 13.67 -11.60 13.41
CA LEU A 82 13.07 -12.92 13.18
C LEU A 82 13.65 -13.64 11.97
N ILE A 83 13.88 -12.92 10.87
CA ILE A 83 14.56 -13.46 9.69
C ILE A 83 15.97 -13.93 10.05
N GLU A 84 16.72 -13.13 10.80
CA GLU A 84 18.10 -13.48 11.20
C GLU A 84 18.13 -14.73 12.10
N LYS A 85 17.15 -14.87 12.99
CA LYS A 85 17.02 -16.02 13.91
C LYS A 85 16.59 -17.30 13.18
N ILE A 86 15.70 -17.20 12.18
CA ILE A 86 15.32 -18.31 11.29
C ILE A 86 16.51 -18.75 10.43
N MET A 87 17.29 -17.80 9.90
CA MET A 87 18.50 -18.08 9.12
C MET A 87 19.59 -18.81 9.92
N LYS A 88 19.78 -18.46 11.21
CA LYS A 88 20.72 -19.16 12.11
C LYS A 88 20.30 -20.61 12.40
N LYS A 89 19.00 -20.92 12.38
CA LYS A 89 18.48 -22.29 12.56
C LYS A 89 18.59 -23.15 11.29
N MET A 90 18.63 -22.53 10.09
CA MET A 90 18.72 -23.22 8.80
C MET A 90 20.13 -23.60 8.35
N ASP A 91 21.20 -23.16 9.05
CA ASP A 91 22.60 -23.47 8.72
C ASP A 91 22.97 -24.98 8.81
N ASN A 92 22.03 -25.86 9.15
CA ASN A 92 22.24 -27.31 9.19
C ASN A 92 21.85 -28.07 7.90
N ASN A 93 21.34 -27.43 6.85
CA ASN A 93 20.97 -28.13 5.62
C ASN A 93 21.43 -27.42 4.35
N THR A 94 22.07 -28.19 3.47
CA THR A 94 22.76 -27.78 2.24
C THR A 94 21.77 -27.31 1.17
N THR A 95 21.10 -26.18 1.39
CA THR A 95 20.28 -25.51 0.37
C THR A 95 20.79 -24.10 0.18
N ASN A 96 20.82 -23.67 -1.08
CA ASN A 96 21.45 -22.44 -1.57
C ASN A 96 20.85 -21.20 -0.85
N LYS A 97 21.51 -20.80 0.25
CA LYS A 97 21.06 -19.81 1.26
C LYS A 97 20.61 -18.48 0.64
N GLU A 98 21.23 -18.09 -0.47
CA GLU A 98 20.90 -16.86 -1.20
C GLU A 98 19.57 -16.95 -1.96
N ILE A 99 19.27 -18.10 -2.59
CA ILE A 99 18.02 -18.28 -3.34
C ILE A 99 16.82 -18.23 -2.39
N VAL A 100 16.92 -18.88 -1.24
CA VAL A 100 15.85 -18.88 -0.22
C VAL A 100 15.65 -17.47 0.34
N LYS A 101 16.75 -16.73 0.56
CA LYS A 101 16.70 -15.33 1.02
C LYS A 101 15.96 -14.44 0.03
N GLU A 102 16.27 -14.54 -1.26
CA GLU A 102 15.61 -13.76 -2.31
C GLU A 102 14.12 -14.09 -2.43
N MET A 103 13.76 -15.38 -2.42
CA MET A 103 12.37 -15.83 -2.51
C MET A 103 11.51 -15.31 -1.35
N ILE A 104 12.04 -15.35 -0.12
CA ILE A 104 11.34 -14.84 1.06
C ILE A 104 11.16 -13.32 0.95
N GLN A 105 12.23 -12.58 0.61
CA GLN A 105 12.17 -11.13 0.47
C GLN A 105 11.15 -10.67 -0.57
N GLU A 106 11.09 -11.33 -1.73
CA GLU A 106 10.12 -11.02 -2.79
C GLU A 106 8.68 -11.27 -2.35
N GLU A 107 8.40 -12.40 -1.67
CA GLU A 107 7.04 -12.73 -1.25
C GLU A 107 6.53 -11.79 -0.14
N PHE A 108 7.40 -11.36 0.77
CA PHE A 108 7.08 -10.33 1.77
C PHE A 108 6.78 -8.97 1.13
N LYS A 109 7.63 -8.53 0.20
CA LYS A 109 7.45 -7.28 -0.53
C LYS A 109 6.12 -7.28 -1.30
N LYS A 110 5.78 -8.40 -1.94
CA LYS A 110 4.52 -8.60 -2.65
C LYS A 110 3.31 -8.51 -1.71
N LYS A 111 3.32 -9.22 -0.58
CA LYS A 111 2.24 -9.16 0.42
C LYS A 111 2.06 -7.77 1.03
N TYR A 112 3.17 -7.09 1.33
CA TYR A 112 3.15 -5.71 1.83
C TYR A 112 2.53 -4.74 0.83
N LEU A 113 2.96 -4.80 -0.44
CA LEU A 113 2.42 -3.96 -1.51
C LEU A 113 0.93 -4.21 -1.74
N GLN A 114 0.51 -5.49 -1.71
CA GLN A 114 -0.89 -5.85 -1.86
C GLN A 114 -1.75 -5.32 -0.69
N LYS A 115 -1.31 -5.53 0.56
CA LYS A 115 -2.00 -5.00 1.75
C LYS A 115 -2.13 -3.47 1.71
N ARG A 116 -1.07 -2.76 1.34
CA ARG A 116 -1.08 -1.30 1.18
C ARG A 116 -2.04 -0.85 0.07
N LYS A 117 -2.09 -1.57 -1.04
CA LYS A 117 -3.02 -1.30 -2.13
C LYS A 117 -4.47 -1.46 -1.66
N ASP A 118 -4.77 -2.55 -0.96
CA ASP A 118 -6.11 -2.85 -0.45
C ASP A 118 -6.55 -1.81 0.61
N GLU A 119 -5.65 -1.35 1.48
CA GLU A 119 -5.91 -0.28 2.46
C GLU A 119 -6.17 1.08 1.78
N ILE A 120 -5.42 1.41 0.73
CA ILE A 120 -5.63 2.62 -0.08
C ILE A 120 -6.98 2.53 -0.79
N GLU A 121 -7.31 1.41 -1.44
CA GLU A 121 -8.57 1.23 -2.16
C GLU A 121 -9.78 1.23 -1.21
N LYS A 122 -9.67 0.58 -0.03
CA LYS A 122 -10.77 0.48 0.94
C LYS A 122 -11.05 1.79 1.68
N ASN A 123 -10.01 2.60 1.94
CA ASN A 123 -10.15 3.85 2.69
C ASN A 123 -10.16 5.10 1.81
N SER A 124 -9.97 4.98 0.49
CA SER A 124 -9.94 6.16 -0.38
C SER A 124 -11.32 6.38 -0.96
N ASP A 125 -11.77 7.63 -0.90
CA ASP A 125 -12.84 8.07 -1.76
C ASP A 125 -12.42 8.08 -3.25
N GLY A 126 -11.27 7.50 -3.63
CA GLY A 126 -10.76 7.34 -4.99
C GLY A 126 -10.51 8.66 -5.73
N ASN A 127 -10.77 9.79 -5.09
CA ASN A 127 -10.69 11.09 -5.71
C ASN A 127 -9.24 11.56 -5.72
N LYS A 128 -8.76 12.01 -6.89
CA LYS A 128 -7.43 12.61 -7.06
C LYS A 128 -7.64 14.03 -7.56
N PHE A 129 -7.27 15.01 -6.75
CA PHE A 129 -7.44 16.42 -7.04
C PHE A 129 -6.30 17.21 -6.39
N GLY A 130 -6.15 18.46 -6.79
CA GLY A 130 -5.11 19.32 -6.26
C GLY A 130 -5.20 20.73 -6.80
N GLY A 131 -4.17 21.52 -6.52
CA GLY A 131 -4.03 22.87 -7.02
C GLY A 131 -2.63 23.13 -7.55
N TYR A 132 -2.55 24.14 -8.42
CA TYR A 132 -1.32 24.64 -8.99
C TYR A 132 -1.13 26.10 -8.55
N VAL A 133 0.09 26.43 -8.15
CA VAL A 133 0.53 27.79 -7.84
C VAL A 133 1.74 28.07 -8.74
N ASN A 134 1.64 29.11 -9.56
CA ASN A 134 2.72 29.66 -10.37
C ASN A 134 3.63 30.59 -9.56
N ALA A 135 3.06 31.35 -8.63
CA ALA A 135 3.82 32.24 -7.77
C ALA A 135 4.73 31.46 -6.81
N LYS A 136 5.85 32.07 -6.44
CA LYS A 136 6.75 31.51 -5.43
C LYS A 136 6.03 31.45 -4.07
N ILE A 137 6.14 30.32 -3.39
CA ILE A 137 5.65 30.14 -2.03
C ILE A 137 6.75 30.58 -1.06
N ASP A 138 6.72 31.84 -0.63
CA ASP A 138 7.73 32.44 0.26
C ASP A 138 7.16 33.13 1.49
N LYS A 139 5.85 32.97 1.72
CA LYS A 139 5.14 33.52 2.88
C LYS A 139 4.42 32.42 3.66
N PHE A 140 4.33 32.63 4.96
CA PHE A 140 3.52 31.85 5.91
C PHE A 140 2.55 32.79 6.59
N ASP A 141 1.38 32.29 6.98
CA ASP A 141 0.32 33.07 7.63
C ASP A 141 -0.19 34.27 6.80
N ASP A 142 -0.06 34.20 5.47
CA ASP A 142 -0.57 35.17 4.51
C ASP A 142 -0.93 34.47 3.19
N TYR A 143 -1.87 35.04 2.46
CA TYR A 143 -2.21 34.53 1.14
C TYR A 143 -1.18 34.98 0.10
N ILE A 144 -0.80 34.04 -0.76
CA ILE A 144 -0.05 34.29 -1.97
C ILE A 144 -1.04 34.69 -3.05
N ASN A 145 -0.82 35.86 -3.65
CA ASN A 145 -1.60 36.33 -4.79
C ASN A 145 -1.07 35.70 -6.08
N ASP A 146 -1.92 34.96 -6.79
CA ASP A 146 -1.55 34.33 -8.04
C ASP A 146 -2.73 34.20 -9.00
N SER A 147 -2.74 35.02 -10.05
CA SER A 147 -3.78 35.01 -11.10
C SER A 147 -3.67 33.82 -12.06
N LYS A 148 -2.58 33.06 -12.02
CA LYS A 148 -2.39 31.83 -12.82
C LYS A 148 -2.67 30.57 -12.02
N SER A 149 -3.04 30.70 -10.75
CA SER A 149 -3.45 29.57 -9.92
C SER A 149 -4.71 28.90 -10.48
N PHE A 150 -4.77 27.59 -10.37
CA PHE A 150 -5.94 26.80 -10.73
C PHE A 150 -6.04 25.54 -9.87
N LEU A 151 -7.26 25.05 -9.70
CA LEU A 151 -7.50 23.72 -9.15
C LEU A 151 -7.74 22.71 -10.27
N PHE A 152 -7.55 21.44 -9.96
CA PHE A 152 -7.82 20.37 -10.89
C PHE A 152 -8.38 19.12 -10.21
N SER A 153 -9.17 18.36 -10.96
CA SER A 153 -9.68 17.04 -10.60
C SER A 153 -9.24 16.05 -11.69
N ILE A 154 -8.53 14.99 -11.29
CA ILE A 154 -8.00 13.94 -12.17
C ILE A 154 -8.93 12.72 -12.15
N GLU A 155 -9.31 12.28 -10.95
CA GLU A 155 -10.23 11.16 -10.72
C GLU A 155 -11.32 11.61 -9.74
N SER A 156 -12.57 11.33 -10.09
CA SER A 156 -13.75 11.86 -9.39
C SER A 156 -14.83 10.79 -9.16
N LYS A 157 -14.46 9.50 -9.15
CA LYS A 157 -15.40 8.36 -9.13
C LYS A 157 -16.55 8.49 -10.14
N GLY A 158 -16.26 9.04 -11.32
CA GLY A 158 -17.24 9.20 -12.40
C GLY A 158 -18.17 10.41 -12.26
N ARG A 159 -18.04 11.24 -11.22
CA ARG A 159 -18.82 12.51 -11.08
C ARG A 159 -18.49 13.49 -12.20
N ILE A 160 -17.22 13.53 -12.60
CA ILE A 160 -16.69 14.41 -13.63
C ILE A 160 -16.06 13.56 -14.72
N GLN A 161 -16.44 13.80 -15.97
CA GLN A 161 -15.85 13.13 -17.13
C GLN A 161 -14.44 13.68 -17.41
N GLY A 162 -13.44 12.81 -17.30
CA GLY A 162 -12.04 13.15 -17.57
C GLY A 162 -11.44 14.15 -16.58
N MET A 163 -10.25 14.64 -16.92
CA MET A 163 -9.55 15.65 -16.12
C MET A 163 -10.17 17.02 -16.32
N ASN A 164 -10.38 17.76 -15.24
CA ASN A 164 -10.92 19.12 -15.28
C ASN A 164 -10.04 20.12 -14.56
N LYS A 165 -10.05 21.35 -15.08
CA LYS A 165 -9.31 22.51 -14.57
C LYS A 165 -10.31 23.61 -14.17
N PHE A 166 -10.08 24.21 -13.01
CA PHE A 166 -10.89 25.27 -12.43
C PHE A 166 -10.00 26.50 -12.23
N ASP A 167 -10.19 27.52 -13.05
CA ASP A 167 -9.40 28.75 -13.00
C ASP A 167 -9.79 29.61 -11.79
N ILE A 168 -8.82 30.31 -11.22
CA ILE A 168 -9.06 31.19 -10.07
C ILE A 168 -9.86 32.43 -10.47
N LYS A 169 -10.85 32.80 -9.63
CA LYS A 169 -11.59 34.07 -9.78
C LYS A 169 -11.21 35.13 -8.74
N GLN A 170 -10.59 34.71 -7.63
CA GLN A 170 -10.09 35.62 -6.58
C GLN A 170 -8.58 35.41 -6.36
N PRO A 171 -7.73 35.98 -7.23
CA PRO A 171 -6.27 35.76 -7.21
C PRO A 171 -5.60 36.02 -5.87
N GLN A 172 -6.11 36.98 -5.10
CA GLN A 172 -5.58 37.34 -3.77
C GLN A 172 -5.71 36.23 -2.73
N TYR A 173 -6.48 35.18 -3.01
CA TYR A 173 -6.66 34.01 -2.14
C TYR A 173 -6.13 32.73 -2.78
N ALA A 174 -5.12 32.81 -3.66
CA ALA A 174 -4.72 31.66 -4.46
C ALA A 174 -4.19 30.49 -3.64
N PHE A 175 -3.30 30.79 -2.68
CA PHE A 175 -2.70 29.77 -1.83
C PHE A 175 -2.29 30.36 -0.48
N TYR A 176 -2.40 29.57 0.58
CA TYR A 176 -2.01 29.96 1.93
C TYR A 176 -1.31 28.79 2.61
N VAL A 177 -0.26 29.07 3.37
CA VAL A 177 0.43 28.10 4.22
C VAL A 177 0.27 28.53 5.67
N GLY A 178 -0.31 27.65 6.50
CA GLY A 178 -0.52 27.91 7.92
C GLY A 178 0.79 28.02 8.67
N LYS A 179 0.80 28.82 9.74
CA LYS A 179 1.95 28.85 10.65
C LYS A 179 2.04 27.55 11.43
N GLN A 180 3.17 27.34 12.09
CA GLN A 180 3.43 26.12 12.84
C GLN A 180 2.37 25.84 13.93
N SER A 181 1.79 26.88 14.54
CA SER A 181 0.77 26.75 15.58
C SER A 181 -0.65 26.51 15.07
N ASP A 182 -0.92 26.66 13.76
CA ASP A 182 -2.28 26.45 13.22
C ASP A 182 -2.63 24.98 13.16
N ASP A 183 -3.92 24.65 13.24
CA ASP A 183 -4.37 23.26 13.06
C ASP A 183 -4.31 22.78 11.61
N TYR A 184 -4.32 23.72 10.66
CA TYR A 184 -4.28 23.41 9.24
C TYR A 184 -2.91 23.65 8.61
N LEU A 185 -2.63 22.90 7.56
CA LEU A 185 -1.32 22.84 6.90
C LEU A 185 -1.24 23.85 5.76
N PHE A 186 -2.14 23.75 4.80
CA PHE A 186 -2.25 24.68 3.68
C PHE A 186 -3.69 24.77 3.17
N GLU A 187 -3.94 25.80 2.37
CA GLU A 187 -5.22 26.06 1.76
C GLU A 187 -5.06 26.60 0.34
N PHE A 188 -5.91 26.14 -0.58
CA PHE A 188 -6.15 26.82 -1.84
C PHE A 188 -7.50 27.52 -1.77
N GLY A 189 -7.58 28.76 -2.28
CA GLY A 189 -8.81 29.54 -2.17
C GLY A 189 -9.12 29.91 -0.72
N VAL A 190 -10.36 30.31 -0.45
CA VAL A 190 -10.86 30.52 0.93
C VAL A 190 -11.56 29.24 1.39
N GLY A 191 -10.87 28.11 1.25
CA GLY A 191 -11.26 26.80 1.76
C GLY A 191 -11.58 25.82 0.66
N ASP A 192 -11.37 26.22 -0.60
CA ASP A 192 -11.68 25.38 -1.76
C ASP A 192 -11.00 24.02 -1.65
N ILE A 193 -9.74 24.03 -1.20
CA ILE A 193 -9.07 22.87 -0.61
C ILE A 193 -8.44 23.33 0.70
N ARG A 194 -8.95 22.86 1.84
CA ARG A 194 -8.31 23.05 3.14
C ARG A 194 -7.80 21.72 3.67
N VAL A 195 -6.49 21.62 3.89
CA VAL A 195 -5.83 20.42 4.40
C VAL A 195 -5.36 20.65 5.82
N TYR A 196 -5.81 19.79 6.75
CA TYR A 196 -5.39 19.86 8.14
C TYR A 196 -4.08 19.08 8.40
N LYS A 197 -3.36 19.47 9.46
CA LYS A 197 -2.18 18.72 9.94
C LYS A 197 -2.58 17.36 10.49
N GLU A 198 -1.61 16.45 10.64
CA GLU A 198 -1.83 15.04 10.98
C GLU A 198 -2.82 14.82 12.14
N ASN A 199 -2.65 15.53 13.26
CA ASN A 199 -3.51 15.44 14.44
C ASN A 199 -4.99 15.80 14.17
N ASN A 200 -5.25 16.53 13.10
CA ASN A 200 -6.57 17.03 12.72
C ASN A 200 -6.96 16.66 11.28
N LYS A 201 -6.23 15.75 10.61
CA LYS A 201 -6.35 15.53 9.16
C LYS A 201 -7.75 15.13 8.69
N THR A 202 -8.55 14.54 9.58
CA THR A 202 -9.95 14.15 9.34
C THR A 202 -10.90 15.34 9.24
N LYS A 203 -10.44 16.56 9.54
CA LYS A 203 -11.19 17.82 9.41
C LYS A 203 -10.94 18.54 8.07
N SER A 204 -10.11 17.97 7.19
CA SER A 204 -9.86 18.54 5.87
C SER A 204 -11.17 18.63 5.09
N SER A 205 -11.35 19.70 4.32
CA SER A 205 -12.63 19.99 3.67
C SER A 205 -12.42 20.69 2.33
N CYS A 206 -13.46 20.62 1.51
CA CYS A 206 -13.55 21.44 0.31
C CYS A 206 -14.79 22.31 0.39
N ILE A 207 -14.66 23.52 -0.15
CA ILE A 207 -15.79 24.35 -0.56
C ILE A 207 -15.60 24.73 -2.02
N GLN A 208 -16.56 25.42 -2.63
CA GLN A 208 -16.42 25.88 -4.01
C GLN A 208 -16.65 27.38 -4.04
N TYR A 209 -15.63 28.15 -3.70
CA TYR A 209 -15.77 29.59 -3.44
C TYR A 209 -14.83 30.47 -4.24
N SER A 210 -13.52 30.20 -4.32
CA SER A 210 -12.54 31.11 -4.93
C SER A 210 -12.15 30.77 -6.37
N PHE A 211 -12.65 29.64 -6.88
CA PHE A 211 -12.42 29.17 -8.26
C PHE A 211 -13.72 29.06 -9.06
N GLU A 212 -13.58 28.94 -10.38
CA GLU A 212 -14.69 28.77 -11.34
C GLU A 212 -14.97 27.29 -11.61
N TYR A 213 -16.07 26.78 -11.06
CA TYR A 213 -16.46 25.36 -11.14
C TYR A 213 -17.46 25.06 -12.26
N LYS A 214 -17.90 26.07 -13.04
CA LYS A 214 -18.80 25.92 -14.20
C LYS A 214 -20.11 25.20 -13.85
N GLY A 215 -20.61 25.41 -12.63
CA GLY A 215 -21.82 24.77 -12.11
C GLY A 215 -21.66 23.30 -11.68
N ILE A 216 -20.44 22.76 -11.66
CA ILE A 216 -20.18 21.40 -11.15
C ILE A 216 -20.18 21.43 -9.64
N GLU A 217 -21.06 20.66 -9.01
CA GLU A 217 -21.08 20.43 -7.56
C GLU A 217 -20.09 19.32 -7.17
N ASP A 218 -19.57 19.37 -5.94
CA ASP A 218 -18.67 18.35 -5.38
C ASP A 218 -17.46 17.98 -6.27
N ALA A 219 -16.90 18.98 -6.95
CA ALA A 219 -15.96 18.80 -8.05
C ALA A 219 -14.59 18.23 -7.63
N LEU A 220 -14.20 18.45 -6.38
CA LEU A 220 -12.89 18.05 -5.84
C LEU A 220 -13.02 16.75 -5.04
N CYS A 221 -13.18 16.84 -3.73
CA CYS A 221 -13.21 15.68 -2.84
C CYS A 221 -14.53 14.89 -2.89
N GLY A 222 -15.51 15.32 -3.68
CA GLY A 222 -16.82 14.68 -3.78
C GLY A 222 -17.80 15.05 -2.68
N LYS A 223 -17.46 16.05 -1.87
CA LYS A 223 -18.21 16.54 -0.71
C LYS A 223 -18.02 18.05 -0.58
N GLN A 224 -18.91 18.70 0.14
CA GLN A 224 -18.76 20.10 0.59
C GLN A 224 -18.96 20.21 2.10
N LEU A 225 -18.36 21.24 2.70
CA LEU A 225 -18.57 21.58 4.11
C LEU A 225 -20.10 21.61 4.42
N PRO A 226 -20.58 20.95 5.50
CA PRO A 226 -19.86 20.47 6.68
C PRO A 226 -19.16 19.11 6.55
N GLU A 227 -19.25 18.44 5.41
CA GLU A 227 -18.57 17.15 5.24
C GLU A 227 -17.06 17.30 5.05
N HIS A 228 -16.33 16.30 5.55
CA HIS A 228 -14.87 16.29 5.55
C HIS A 228 -14.30 15.15 4.69
N PHE A 229 -13.06 15.32 4.25
CA PHE A 229 -12.24 14.28 3.67
C PHE A 229 -10.99 14.05 4.52
N THR A 230 -10.40 12.86 4.42
CA THR A 230 -9.12 12.55 5.06
C THR A 230 -8.07 12.36 3.96
N PRO A 231 -7.06 13.24 3.86
CA PRO A 231 -5.97 13.06 2.92
C PRO A 231 -5.24 11.74 3.21
N GLN A 232 -5.11 10.87 2.22
CA GLN A 232 -4.30 9.65 2.33
C GLN A 232 -2.83 9.90 1.97
N ARG A 233 -2.61 10.75 0.98
CA ARG A 233 -1.30 11.10 0.47
C ARG A 233 -1.33 12.51 -0.10
N ILE A 234 -0.30 13.27 0.19
CA ILE A 234 -0.04 14.59 -0.40
C ILE A 234 1.25 14.45 -1.21
N ILE A 235 1.21 14.89 -2.47
CA ILE A 235 2.38 14.91 -3.35
C ILE A 235 2.58 16.36 -3.78
N VAL A 236 3.81 16.86 -3.62
CA VAL A 236 4.21 18.19 -4.07
C VAL A 236 5.24 18.02 -5.17
N ILE A 237 5.03 18.68 -6.30
CA ILE A 237 5.94 18.63 -7.45
C ILE A 237 6.31 20.06 -7.80
N GLU A 238 7.61 20.35 -7.75
CA GLU A 238 8.18 21.60 -8.26
C GLU A 238 8.59 21.39 -9.73
N MET A 239 8.09 22.23 -10.62
CA MET A 239 8.48 22.23 -12.03
C MET A 239 9.60 23.25 -12.25
N LYS A 240 10.69 22.83 -12.90
CA LYS A 240 11.83 23.68 -13.26
C LYS A 240 11.70 24.26 -14.65
#